data_AF-A0A399HPC6-F1
#
_entry.id   AF-A0A399HPC6-F1
#
_cell.length_a   1.000
_cell.length_b   1.000
_cell.length_c   1.000
_cell.angle_alpha   90.00
_cell.angle_beta   90.00
_cell.angle_gamma   90.00
#
_symmetry.space_group_name_H-M   'P 1'
#
loop_
_entity.id
_entity.type
_entity.pdbx_description
1 polymer ?
#
loop_
_entity_poly.entity_id
_entity_poly.type
_entity_poly.pdbx_seq_one_letter_code
_entity_poly.pdbx_strand_id
1 'polypeptide(L)' 'MDMSKLDEIRAQILQDNRPFIPWAEIRHKGWLTRDATTKTATTITIEFTKPEDANKIIDEGLIWQGEVF' A
#
# COMPACT_ATOMS: atom_id res chain seq x y z
N MET A 1 10.39 -7.93 -10.34
CA MET A 1 9.19 -7.07 -10.30
C MET A 1 9.61 -5.67 -10.69
N ASP A 2 8.80 -5.00 -11.49
CA ASP A 2 9.07 -3.63 -11.93
C ASP A 2 8.85 -2.65 -10.76
N MET A 3 9.86 -1.83 -10.47
CA MET A 3 9.81 -0.85 -9.38
C MET A 3 8.98 0.39 -9.77
N SER A 4 8.84 0.69 -11.06
CA SER A 4 8.02 1.81 -11.54
C SER A 4 6.53 1.59 -11.22
N LYS A 5 6.06 0.33 -11.33
CA LYS A 5 4.71 -0.06 -10.92
C LYS A 5 4.41 0.20 -9.43
N LEU A 6 5.43 0.19 -8.57
CA LEU A 6 5.26 0.48 -7.13
C LEU A 6 4.96 1.97 -6.87
N ASP A 7 5.38 2.87 -7.76
CA ASP A 7 5.06 4.29 -7.67
C ASP A 7 3.62 4.57 -8.10
N GLU A 8 3.16 3.91 -9.16
CA GLU A 8 1.77 3.99 -9.64
C GLU A 8 0.78 3.41 -8.61
N ILE A 9 1.05 2.20 -8.11
CA ILE A 9 0.23 1.57 -7.07
C ILE A 9 0.17 2.43 -5.80
N ARG A 10 1.28 3.06 -5.41
CA ARG A 10 1.28 4.03 -4.29
C ARG A 10 0.32 5.18 -4.57
N ALA A 11 0.47 5.83 -5.72
CA ALA A 11 -0.29 7.02 -6.04
C ALA A 11 -1.79 6.70 -6.03
N GLN A 12 -2.16 5.56 -6.62
CA GLN A 12 -3.53 5.06 -6.62
C GLN A 12 -4.04 4.80 -5.20
N ILE A 13 -3.29 4.03 -4.40
CA ILE A 13 -3.65 3.74 -3.01
C ILE A 13 -3.82 5.01 -2.18
N LEU A 14 -2.92 5.99 -2.32
CA LEU A 14 -3.05 7.25 -1.60
C LEU A 14 -4.27 8.03 -2.07
N GLN A 15 -4.50 8.09 -3.38
CA GLN A 15 -5.65 8.81 -3.94
C GLN A 15 -6.98 8.22 -3.48
N ASP A 16 -7.13 6.89 -3.52
CA ASP A 16 -8.35 6.19 -3.12
C ASP A 16 -8.67 6.39 -1.63
N ASN A 17 -7.62 6.61 -0.81
CA ASN A 17 -7.75 6.70 0.63
C ASN A 17 -7.64 8.11 1.19
N ARG A 18 -7.43 9.12 0.35
CA ARG A 18 -7.47 10.55 0.71
C ARG A 18 -8.66 10.93 1.61
N PRO A 19 -9.89 10.40 1.43
CA PRO A 19 -11.00 10.72 2.34
C PRO A 19 -10.77 10.30 3.79
N PHE A 20 -9.99 9.24 4.03
CA PHE A 20 -9.72 8.68 5.36
C PHE A 20 -8.42 9.21 5.95
N ILE A 21 -7.40 9.39 5.12
CA ILE A 21 -6.05 9.82 5.47
C ILE A 21 -5.58 11.00 4.58
N PRO A 22 -6.20 12.18 4.69
CA PRO A 22 -6.00 13.29 3.75
C PRO A 22 -4.58 13.84 3.68
N TRP A 23 -3.80 13.63 4.75
CA TRP A 23 -2.45 14.17 4.96
C TRP A 23 -1.39 13.09 5.16
N ALA A 24 -1.72 11.83 4.91
CA ALA A 24 -0.77 10.75 5.13
C ALA A 24 0.38 10.83 4.11
N GLU A 25 1.58 10.64 4.63
CA GLU A 25 2.79 10.55 3.84
C GLU A 25 3.39 9.15 4.00
N ILE A 26 3.96 8.64 2.92
CA ILE A 26 4.59 7.32 2.88
C ILE A 26 6.10 7.50 2.91
N ARG A 27 6.73 6.92 3.92
CA ARG A 27 8.17 6.89 4.15
C ARG A 27 8.86 5.83 3.30
N HIS A 28 8.31 4.62 3.26
CA HIS A 28 8.90 3.49 2.55
C HIS A 28 7.85 2.66 1.82
N LYS A 29 8.29 2.05 0.72
CA LYS A 29 7.51 1.13 -0.09
C LYS A 29 8.40 -0.01 -0.55
N GLY A 30 7.88 -1.22 -0.46
CA GLY A 30 8.57 -2.41 -0.92
C GLY A 30 7.62 -3.48 -1.39
N TRP A 31 8.15 -4.42 -2.15
CA TRP A 31 7.45 -5.67 -2.40
C TRP A 31 7.58 -6.57 -1.19
N LEU A 32 6.47 -7.11 -0.69
CA LEU A 32 6.50 -8.23 0.23
C LEU A 32 6.63 -9.51 -0.60
N THR A 33 7.87 -9.83 -0.94
CA THR A 33 8.23 -11.06 -1.63
C THR A 33 8.14 -12.23 -0.67
N ARG A 34 7.15 -13.09 -0.89
CA ARG A 34 7.17 -14.46 -0.36
C ARG A 34 7.44 -15.37 -1.56
N ASP A 35 8.53 -16.11 -1.51
CA ASP A 35 8.83 -17.14 -2.49
C ASP A 35 7.77 -18.24 -2.36
N ALA A 36 6.80 -18.25 -3.27
CA ALA A 36 5.74 -19.24 -3.29
C ALA A 36 5.28 -19.42 -4.73
N THR A 37 5.52 -20.62 -5.27
CA THR A 37 5.07 -21.08 -6.59
C THR A 37 3.54 -21.03 -6.77
N THR A 38 2.77 -20.82 -5.70
CA THR A 38 1.30 -20.77 -5.67
C THR A 38 0.73 -19.39 -5.32
N LYS A 39 1.55 -18.32 -5.34
CA LYS A 39 1.07 -16.98 -4.97
C LYS A 39 0.07 -16.45 -6.00
N THR A 40 -1.19 -16.32 -5.61
CA THR A 40 -2.27 -15.80 -6.46
C THR A 40 -2.35 -14.27 -6.47
N ALA A 41 -1.69 -13.61 -5.52
CA ALA A 41 -1.69 -12.15 -5.40
C ALA A 41 -0.33 -11.63 -4.94
N THR A 42 0.10 -10.51 -5.50
CA THR A 42 1.29 -9.80 -5.03
C THR A 42 0.94 -8.96 -3.80
N THR A 43 1.90 -8.79 -2.89
CA THR A 43 1.70 -8.01 -1.66
C THR A 43 2.76 -6.93 -1.62
N ILE A 44 2.36 -5.72 -1.25
CA ILE A 44 3.26 -4.60 -1.03
C ILE A 44 3.29 -4.25 0.45
N THR A 45 4.42 -3.69 0.88
CA THR A 45 4.58 -3.11 2.20
C THR A 45 4.59 -1.59 2.04
N ILE A 46 3.76 -0.90 2.81
CA ILE A 46 3.71 0.57 2.88
C ILE A 46 4.03 0.98 4.30
N GLU A 47 5.03 1.83 4.47
CA GLU A 47 5.38 2.45 5.75
C GLU A 47 4.95 3.91 5.71
N PHE A 48 4.06 4.31 6.60
CA PHE A 48 3.68 5.71 6.79
C PHE A 48 4.74 6.46 7.60
N THR A 49 4.85 7.78 7.39
CA THR A 49 5.71 8.63 8.22
C THR A 49 5.16 8.76 9.65
N LYS A 50 3.84 8.71 9.79
CA LYS A 50 3.10 8.80 11.04
C LYS A 50 2.41 7.47 11.34
N PRO A 51 2.65 6.86 12.51
CA PRO A 51 1.98 5.61 12.89
C PRO A 51 0.47 5.77 13.03
N GLU A 52 -0.02 6.98 13.33
CA GLU A 52 -1.46 7.28 13.46
C GLU A 52 -2.22 7.03 12.15
N ASP A 53 -1.60 7.35 11.00
CA ASP A 53 -2.20 7.11 9.69
C ASP A 53 -2.32 5.60 9.42
N ALA A 54 -1.32 4.82 9.81
CA ALA A 54 -1.36 3.36 9.71
C ALA A 54 -2.40 2.74 10.65
N ASN A 55 -2.45 3.18 11.90
CA ASN A 55 -3.39 2.67 12.90
C ASN A 55 -4.83 2.98 12.51
N LYS A 56 -5.10 4.18 12.00
CA LYS A 56 -6.44 4.54 11.52
C LYS A 56 -6.96 3.57 10.47
N ILE A 57 -6.10 3.17 9.52
CA ILE A 57 -6.46 2.23 8.46
C ILE A 57 -6.78 0.84 9.03
N ILE A 58 -5.97 0.37 9.98
CA ILE A 58 -6.13 -0.93 10.64
C ILE A 58 -7.41 -0.94 11.48
N ASP A 59 -7.62 0.09 12.29
CA ASP A 59 -8.74 0.21 13.22
C ASP A 59 -10.09 0.37 12.48
N GLU A 60 -10.09 1.06 11.34
CA GLU A 60 -11.28 1.23 10.48
C GLU A 60 -11.50 0.03 9.54
N GLY A 61 -10.62 -0.98 9.53
CA GLY A 61 -10.75 -2.19 8.71
C GLY A 61 -10.69 -1.93 7.20
N LEU A 62 -9.99 -0.88 6.77
CA LEU A 62 -9.92 -0.49 5.36
C LEU A 62 -9.00 -1.46 4.59
N ILE A 63 -9.58 -2.17 3.62
CA ILE A 63 -8.82 -3.06 2.72
C ILE A 63 -8.46 -2.27 1.46
N TRP A 64 -7.16 -2.18 1.17
CA TRP A 64 -6.67 -1.48 -0.03
C TRP A 64 -6.20 -2.47 -1.07
N GLN A 65 -6.77 -2.37 -2.26
CA GLN A 65 -6.42 -3.19 -3.41
C GLN A 65 -5.88 -2.29 -4.52
N GLY A 66 -4.90 -2.78 -5.26
CA GLY A 66 -4.40 -2.15 -6.47
C GLY A 66 -4.17 -3.22 -7.52
N GLU A 67 -4.58 -2.96 -8.75
CA GLU A 67 -4.31 -3.85 -9.87
C GLU A 67 -2.92 -3.59 -10.42
N VAL A 68 -2.23 -4.67 -10.77
CA VAL A 68 -0.93 -4.63 -11.43
C VAL A 68 -1.13 -5.16 -12.84
N PHE A 69 -1.33 -4.27 -13.81
CA PHE A 69 -1.35 -4.60 -15.23
C PHE A 69 0.07 -4.63 -15.78
#